data_AF-A0A9E0V5K5-F1
#
_entry.id   AF-A0A9E0V5K5-F1
#
_cell.length_a   1.000
_cell.length_b   1.000
_cell.length_c   1.000
_cell.angle_alpha   90.00
_cell.angle_beta   90.00
_cell.angle_gamma   90.00
#
_symmetry.space_group_name_H-M   'P 1'
#
loop_
_entity.id
_entity.type
_entity.pdbx_description
1 polymer ?
#
loop_
_entity_poly.entity_id
_entity_poly.type
_entity_poly.pdbx_seq_one_letter_code
_entity_poly.pdbx_strand_id
1 'polypeptide(L)'
;MHIIRSALTATCAFLVATAFPATITWTNGAGTGVWNNAANWSSGTIPGVNDVALFDGSSGADCAMNVAVNVQGILVNAMYTGILTQQAGISVTVGTSGYIQHGATFQGGNADITLNAGNFTLTGGSFTTTSGALTIGGTRTISQTLFAQFGGTFNHNNGSLVVTPYCNVGPMLTWTLDVLPTTVFYDVVIKASHGWTRPQVATAPGDVVNASHDLRHIDGYLTGQFAVGNDLEVSANADGGTGLITVDGIGAQTYSVAAGSPRTCRVEVDKPSGSFIPTMGTTDFLVQAFSLVAGDFTAPSGD
;
A
#
# COMPACT_ATOMS: atom_id res chain seq x y z
N MET A 1 11.47 -48.79 59.37
CA MET A 1 10.49 -47.70 59.10
C MET A 1 11.01 -46.91 57.90
N HIS A 2 10.67 -47.35 56.69
CA HIS A 2 11.06 -46.70 55.43
C HIS A 2 9.86 -45.88 54.95
N ILE A 3 10.00 -44.55 54.92
CA ILE A 3 8.98 -43.64 54.38
C ILE A 3 9.43 -43.26 52.97
N ILE A 4 8.75 -43.79 51.95
CA ILE A 4 8.90 -43.32 50.57
C ILE A 4 8.01 -42.08 50.44
N ARG A 5 8.62 -40.92 50.19
CA ARG A 5 7.88 -39.70 49.79
C ARG A 5 7.90 -39.62 48.27
N SER A 6 6.77 -39.92 47.64
CA SER A 6 6.53 -39.66 46.22
C SER A 6 6.32 -38.16 46.00
N ALA A 7 7.21 -37.51 45.27
CA ALA A 7 7.00 -36.15 44.78
C ALA A 7 6.04 -36.20 43.59
N LEU A 8 4.88 -35.56 43.73
CA LEU A 8 3.93 -35.37 42.63
C LEU A 8 4.32 -34.08 41.91
N THR A 9 4.99 -34.20 40.77
CA THR A 9 5.31 -33.06 39.91
C THR A 9 4.05 -32.69 39.13
N ALA A 10 3.40 -31.58 39.49
CA ALA A 10 2.29 -31.02 38.72
C ALA A 10 2.85 -30.34 37.47
N THR A 11 2.77 -31.01 36.32
CA THR A 11 3.06 -30.40 35.03
C THR A 11 1.95 -29.41 34.70
N CYS A 12 2.21 -28.12 34.88
CA CYS A 12 1.31 -27.05 34.44
C CYS A 12 1.36 -27.02 32.90
N ALA A 13 0.34 -27.59 32.26
CA ALA A 13 0.17 -27.48 30.82
C ALA A 13 -0.15 -26.02 30.48
N PHE A 14 0.83 -25.30 29.96
CA PHE A 14 0.62 -23.99 29.35
C PHE A 14 -0.17 -24.23 28.06
N LEU A 15 -1.49 -24.12 28.14
CA LEU A 15 -2.36 -24.13 26.96
C LEU A 15 -2.09 -22.83 26.21
N VAL A 16 -1.20 -22.87 25.22
CA VAL A 16 -1.10 -21.78 24.24
C VAL A 16 -2.37 -21.84 23.42
N ALA A 17 -3.40 -21.11 23.86
CA ALA A 17 -4.56 -20.85 23.04
C ALA A 17 -4.06 -20.03 21.85
N THR A 18 -3.96 -20.65 20.68
CA THR A 18 -3.86 -19.91 19.43
C THR A 18 -5.18 -19.18 19.27
N ALA A 19 -5.22 -17.91 19.68
CA ALA A 19 -6.37 -17.07 19.45
C ALA A 19 -6.55 -16.95 17.92
N PHE A 20 -7.62 -17.53 17.40
CA PHE A 20 -8.04 -17.25 16.04
C PHE A 20 -8.47 -15.78 15.97
N PRO A 21 -8.21 -15.09 14.85
CA PRO A 21 -8.61 -13.72 14.73
C PRO A 21 -10.12 -13.59 14.92
N ALA A 22 -10.54 -12.79 15.90
CA ALA A 22 -11.96 -12.54 16.13
C ALA A 22 -12.44 -11.43 15.20
N THR A 23 -13.66 -11.57 14.70
CA THR A 23 -14.33 -10.48 13.99
C THR A 23 -15.14 -9.68 14.99
N ILE A 24 -14.81 -8.40 15.18
CA ILE A 24 -15.43 -7.52 16.16
C ILE A 24 -16.19 -6.43 15.40
N THR A 25 -17.51 -6.40 15.57
CA THR A 25 -18.43 -5.58 14.77
C THR A 25 -18.67 -4.22 15.41
N TRP A 26 -18.62 -3.16 14.59
CA TRP A 26 -19.02 -1.82 14.98
C TRP A 26 -20.54 -1.75 15.20
N THR A 27 -20.94 -1.49 16.44
CA THR A 27 -22.36 -1.34 16.83
C THR A 27 -22.70 0.07 17.26
N ASN A 28 -21.69 0.87 17.63
CA ASN A 28 -21.89 2.16 18.30
C ASN A 28 -22.85 2.04 19.50
N GLY A 29 -22.80 0.94 20.24
CA GLY A 29 -23.74 0.66 21.33
C GLY A 29 -23.78 1.72 22.45
N ALA A 30 -22.68 2.45 22.68
CA ALA A 30 -22.66 3.57 23.61
C ALA A 30 -23.03 4.93 22.97
N GLY A 31 -23.30 4.97 21.67
CA GLY A 31 -23.73 6.18 20.96
C GLY A 31 -22.66 7.28 20.87
N THR A 32 -21.39 6.94 21.07
CA THR A 32 -20.32 7.95 21.15
C THR A 32 -19.64 8.23 19.80
N GLY A 33 -19.79 7.36 18.80
CA GLY A 33 -19.23 7.56 17.47
C GLY A 33 -17.70 7.51 17.39
N VAL A 34 -17.03 6.96 18.42
CA VAL A 34 -15.56 6.89 18.49
C VAL A 34 -15.07 5.44 18.55
N TRP A 35 -13.94 5.17 17.89
CA TRP A 35 -13.28 3.87 17.88
C TRP A 35 -12.85 3.43 19.27
N ASN A 36 -12.25 4.34 20.06
CA ASN A 36 -11.65 4.06 21.37
C ASN A 36 -12.68 3.98 22.52
N ASN A 37 -13.87 3.44 22.25
CA ASN A 37 -14.86 3.11 23.28
C ASN A 37 -15.28 1.66 23.10
N ALA A 38 -14.89 0.81 24.05
CA ALA A 38 -15.13 -0.62 24.03
C ALA A 38 -16.63 -0.98 23.90
N ALA A 39 -17.52 -0.15 24.45
CA ALA A 39 -18.97 -0.36 24.38
C ALA A 39 -19.58 -0.06 22.99
N ASN A 40 -18.80 0.49 22.05
CA ASN A 40 -19.22 0.64 20.65
C ASN A 40 -18.96 -0.60 19.78
N TRP A 41 -18.38 -1.65 20.36
CA TRP A 41 -17.99 -2.87 19.66
C TRP A 41 -18.76 -4.08 20.20
N SER A 42 -19.09 -5.04 19.34
CA SER A 42 -19.95 -6.19 19.66
C SER A 42 -19.43 -7.08 20.80
N SER A 43 -18.11 -7.12 20.99
CA SER A 43 -17.46 -7.89 22.06
C SER A 43 -17.34 -7.13 23.38
N GLY A 44 -17.70 -5.84 23.42
CA GLY A 44 -17.41 -4.97 24.57
C GLY A 44 -15.91 -4.70 24.74
N THR A 45 -15.11 -4.86 23.69
CA THR A 45 -13.65 -4.61 23.66
C THR A 45 -13.27 -3.89 22.37
N ILE A 46 -12.18 -3.11 22.40
CA ILE A 46 -11.66 -2.45 21.21
C ILE A 46 -10.87 -3.47 20.38
N PRO A 47 -11.09 -3.59 19.05
CA PRO A 47 -10.34 -4.51 18.20
C PRO A 47 -8.83 -4.27 18.29
N GLY A 48 -8.06 -5.34 18.52
CA GLY A 48 -6.60 -5.31 18.59
C GLY A 48 -5.92 -6.02 17.42
N VAL A 49 -4.60 -6.24 17.55
CA VAL A 49 -3.72 -6.68 16.44
C VAL A 49 -4.09 -8.02 15.81
N ASN A 50 -4.85 -8.84 16.54
CA ASN A 50 -5.30 -10.15 16.10
C ASN A 50 -6.77 -10.12 15.66
N ASP A 51 -7.45 -8.98 15.68
CA ASP A 51 -8.89 -8.91 15.39
C ASP A 51 -9.15 -8.26 14.03
N VAL A 52 -10.26 -8.64 13.40
CA VAL A 52 -10.81 -7.94 12.24
C VAL A 52 -11.89 -6.98 12.72
N ALA A 53 -11.70 -5.69 12.49
CA ALA A 53 -12.74 -4.70 12.72
C ALA A 53 -13.77 -4.76 11.57
N LEU A 54 -15.01 -5.09 11.89
CA LEU A 54 -16.08 -5.28 10.92
C LEU A 54 -17.11 -4.14 10.99
N PHE A 55 -17.38 -3.54 9.84
CA PHE A 55 -18.46 -2.57 9.63
C PHE A 55 -19.47 -3.20 8.67
N ASP A 56 -20.54 -3.79 9.21
CA ASP A 56 -21.49 -4.61 8.44
C ASP A 56 -22.91 -4.04 8.29
N GLY A 57 -23.16 -2.84 8.83
CA GLY A 57 -24.49 -2.24 8.88
C GLY A 57 -25.27 -2.56 10.17
N SER A 58 -24.71 -3.28 11.13
CA SER A 58 -25.24 -3.39 12.51
C SER A 58 -25.46 -2.03 13.16
N SER A 59 -24.68 -1.03 12.72
CA SER A 59 -24.91 0.38 12.96
C SER A 59 -24.59 1.18 11.71
N GLY A 60 -25.38 2.22 11.42
CA GLY A 60 -25.08 3.21 10.38
C GLY A 60 -24.32 4.43 10.89
N ALA A 61 -23.93 4.45 12.17
CA ALA A 61 -23.25 5.59 12.77
C ALA A 61 -21.80 5.70 12.31
N ASP A 62 -21.34 6.94 12.16
CA ASP A 62 -19.96 7.27 11.87
C ASP A 62 -19.01 6.75 12.96
N CYS A 63 -17.79 6.43 12.55
CA CYS A 63 -16.73 5.96 13.43
C CYS A 63 -15.50 6.86 13.29
N ALA A 64 -15.22 7.65 14.32
CA ALA A 64 -13.99 8.43 14.42
C ALA A 64 -12.87 7.58 15.05
N MET A 65 -11.83 7.28 14.28
CA MET A 65 -10.59 6.68 14.77
C MET A 65 -9.81 7.75 15.55
N ASN A 66 -9.99 7.76 16.86
CA ASN A 66 -9.46 8.77 17.78
C ASN A 66 -8.26 8.31 18.61
N VAL A 67 -7.73 7.14 18.29
CA VAL A 67 -6.51 6.54 18.83
C VAL A 67 -5.84 5.76 17.70
N ALA A 68 -4.52 5.58 17.77
CA ALA A 68 -3.79 4.74 16.82
C ALA A 68 -4.48 3.37 16.69
N VAL A 69 -4.85 3.03 15.45
CA VAL A 69 -5.53 1.76 15.13
C VAL A 69 -4.47 0.73 14.77
N ASN A 70 -4.53 -0.45 15.37
CA ASN A 70 -3.67 -1.58 15.03
C ASN A 70 -4.48 -2.87 15.11
N VAL A 71 -4.86 -3.40 13.95
CA VAL A 71 -5.77 -4.55 13.80
C VAL A 71 -5.24 -5.57 12.81
N GLN A 72 -5.76 -6.79 12.87
CA GLN A 72 -5.42 -7.81 11.88
C GLN A 72 -5.99 -7.47 10.49
N GLY A 73 -7.18 -6.89 10.46
CA GLY A 73 -7.92 -6.51 9.26
C GLY A 73 -8.99 -5.44 9.51
N ILE A 74 -9.40 -4.75 8.46
CA ILE A 74 -10.61 -3.90 8.45
C ILE A 74 -11.48 -4.36 7.28
N LEU A 75 -12.72 -4.73 7.58
CA LEU A 75 -13.72 -5.12 6.58
C LEU A 75 -14.93 -4.20 6.66
N VAL A 76 -15.19 -3.47 5.58
CA VAL A 76 -16.33 -2.57 5.44
C VAL A 76 -17.28 -3.16 4.40
N ASN A 77 -18.38 -3.75 4.85
CA ASN A 77 -19.40 -4.30 3.95
C ASN A 77 -20.27 -3.20 3.34
N ALA A 78 -20.90 -3.51 2.21
CA ALA A 78 -21.74 -2.58 1.46
C ALA A 78 -22.93 -2.01 2.25
N MET A 79 -23.40 -2.74 3.27
CA MET A 79 -24.52 -2.33 4.11
C MET A 79 -24.15 -1.27 5.16
N TYR A 80 -22.86 -1.09 5.47
CA TYR A 80 -22.41 0.03 6.28
C TYR A 80 -22.38 1.29 5.42
N THR A 81 -23.11 2.33 5.86
CA THR A 81 -23.24 3.60 5.14
C THR A 81 -22.65 4.79 5.87
N GLY A 82 -22.15 4.58 7.10
CA GLY A 82 -21.50 5.63 7.88
C GLY A 82 -20.14 6.04 7.32
N ILE A 83 -19.53 7.03 7.97
CA ILE A 83 -18.21 7.55 7.64
C ILE A 83 -17.19 6.98 8.62
N LEU A 84 -16.13 6.37 8.09
CA LEU A 84 -14.93 6.06 8.84
C LEU A 84 -13.96 7.23 8.72
N THR A 85 -13.64 7.91 9.82
CA THR A 85 -12.72 9.04 9.83
C THR A 85 -11.43 8.67 10.55
N GLN A 86 -10.32 8.62 9.82
CA GLN A 86 -8.99 8.68 10.41
C GLN A 86 -8.74 10.11 10.90
N GLN A 87 -8.79 10.34 12.21
CA GLN A 87 -8.53 11.68 12.73
C GLN A 87 -7.08 12.12 12.50
N ALA A 88 -6.84 13.43 12.48
CA ALA A 88 -5.50 13.99 12.29
C ALA A 88 -4.50 13.43 13.34
N GLY A 89 -3.31 13.06 12.89
CA GLY A 89 -2.25 12.47 13.73
C GLY A 89 -2.46 11.00 14.11
N ILE A 90 -3.56 10.36 13.69
CA ILE A 90 -3.87 8.97 14.06
C ILE A 90 -3.38 8.00 12.98
N SER A 91 -2.35 7.22 13.27
CA SER A 91 -1.88 6.15 12.37
C SER A 91 -2.85 4.96 12.33
N VAL A 92 -2.93 4.29 11.19
CA VAL A 92 -3.69 3.04 11.01
C VAL A 92 -2.76 1.94 10.55
N THR A 93 -2.66 0.86 11.31
CA THR A 93 -1.92 -0.35 10.94
C THR A 93 -2.89 -1.52 10.79
N VAL A 94 -2.80 -2.20 9.65
CA VAL A 94 -3.62 -3.36 9.30
C VAL A 94 -2.69 -4.52 8.95
N GLY A 95 -2.92 -5.67 9.57
CA GLY A 95 -2.13 -6.88 9.36
C GLY A 95 -2.55 -7.69 8.12
N THR A 96 -2.31 -9.00 8.19
CA THR A 96 -2.47 -9.97 7.09
C THR A 96 -3.89 -10.14 6.56
N SER A 97 -4.93 -9.76 7.30
CA SER A 97 -6.31 -9.80 6.78
C SER A 97 -6.62 -8.61 5.87
N GLY A 98 -5.76 -7.59 5.83
CA GLY A 98 -5.86 -6.48 4.89
C GLY A 98 -7.02 -5.52 5.14
N TYR A 99 -7.16 -4.57 4.22
CA TYR A 99 -8.24 -3.58 4.20
C TYR A 99 -9.16 -3.87 3.02
N ILE A 100 -10.45 -4.11 3.30
CA ILE A 100 -11.46 -4.41 2.29
C ILE A 100 -12.64 -3.46 2.45
N GLN A 101 -13.03 -2.79 1.38
CA GLN A 101 -14.17 -1.88 1.38
C GLN A 101 -15.12 -2.13 0.21
N HIS A 102 -16.37 -2.43 0.56
CA HIS A 102 -17.47 -2.68 -0.36
C HIS A 102 -18.50 -1.52 -0.40
N GLY A 103 -18.43 -0.58 0.55
CA GLY A 103 -19.36 0.56 0.68
C GLY A 103 -18.80 1.68 1.57
N ALA A 104 -19.69 2.56 2.07
CA ALA A 104 -19.34 3.68 2.96
C ALA A 104 -18.31 4.70 2.42
N THR A 105 -18.00 5.70 3.25
CA THR A 105 -16.93 6.66 3.00
C THR A 105 -15.82 6.47 4.02
N PHE A 106 -14.58 6.35 3.57
CA PHE A 106 -13.39 6.50 4.40
C PHE A 106 -12.75 7.87 4.15
N GLN A 107 -12.52 8.62 5.23
CA GLN A 107 -11.87 9.93 5.23
C GLN A 107 -10.52 9.81 5.93
N GLY A 108 -9.45 9.78 5.15
CA GLY A 108 -8.08 9.76 5.62
C GLY A 108 -7.65 11.08 6.26
N GLY A 109 -6.80 10.97 7.27
CA GLY A 109 -6.15 12.08 7.95
C GLY A 109 -4.81 12.42 7.28
N ASN A 110 -3.80 12.73 8.10
CA ASN A 110 -2.46 13.10 7.66
C ASN A 110 -1.34 12.19 8.21
N ALA A 111 -1.69 11.14 8.95
CA ALA A 111 -0.76 10.14 9.45
C ALA A 111 -0.81 8.88 8.60
N ASP A 112 0.25 8.09 8.61
CA ASP A 112 0.38 6.93 7.72
C ASP A 112 -0.70 5.86 7.94
N ILE A 113 -1.07 5.21 6.84
CA ILE A 113 -1.85 3.98 6.80
C ILE A 113 -0.93 2.88 6.30
N THR A 114 -0.71 1.83 7.11
CA THR A 114 0.20 0.73 6.79
C THR A 114 -0.54 -0.60 6.74
N LEU A 115 -0.43 -1.30 5.61
CA LEU A 115 -0.85 -2.69 5.43
C LEU A 115 0.39 -3.58 5.51
N ASN A 116 0.60 -4.19 6.68
CA ASN A 116 1.73 -5.07 6.95
C ASN A 116 1.37 -6.52 6.59
N ALA A 117 1.83 -6.96 5.40
CA ALA A 117 1.51 -8.24 4.79
C ALA A 117 0.02 -8.45 4.43
N GLY A 118 -0.84 -7.44 4.63
CA GLY A 118 -2.21 -7.38 4.12
C GLY A 118 -2.30 -6.74 2.74
N ASN A 119 -3.44 -6.93 2.07
CA ASN A 119 -3.75 -6.32 0.77
C ASN A 119 -4.81 -5.22 0.92
N PHE A 120 -4.83 -4.29 -0.02
CA PHE A 120 -5.89 -3.29 -0.15
C PHE A 120 -6.88 -3.74 -1.22
N THR A 121 -8.18 -3.70 -0.91
CA THR A 121 -9.25 -4.02 -1.86
C THR A 121 -10.40 -3.03 -1.75
N LEU A 122 -10.71 -2.35 -2.86
CA LEU A 122 -11.83 -1.43 -2.99
C LEU A 122 -12.77 -1.90 -4.09
N THR A 123 -14.01 -2.25 -3.74
CA THR A 123 -15.04 -2.66 -4.71
C THR A 123 -16.26 -1.74 -4.72
N GLY A 124 -16.35 -0.80 -3.78
CA GLY A 124 -17.46 0.15 -3.66
C GLY A 124 -17.21 1.22 -2.60
N GLY A 125 -18.06 2.24 -2.57
CA GLY A 125 -17.91 3.39 -1.66
C GLY A 125 -16.88 4.43 -2.15
N SER A 126 -16.49 5.32 -1.24
CA SER A 126 -15.45 6.34 -1.46
C SER A 126 -14.33 6.15 -0.44
N PHE A 127 -13.08 6.14 -0.92
CA PHE A 127 -11.88 6.02 -0.09
C PHE A 127 -10.97 7.19 -0.39
N THR A 128 -11.00 8.21 0.47
CA THR A 128 -9.97 9.25 0.47
C THR A 128 -8.87 8.80 1.40
N THR A 129 -7.69 8.49 0.86
CA THR A 129 -6.58 8.00 1.68
C THR A 129 -5.95 9.11 2.52
N THR A 130 -4.92 8.76 3.29
CA THR A 130 -4.15 9.73 4.09
C THR A 130 -3.33 10.66 3.20
N SER A 131 -3.07 11.89 3.65
CA SER A 131 -2.05 12.76 3.03
C SER A 131 -0.62 12.41 3.43
N GLY A 132 -0.42 11.42 4.31
CA GLY A 132 0.85 10.75 4.53
C GLY A 132 1.07 9.61 3.53
N ALA A 133 1.64 8.49 3.99
CA ALA A 133 1.85 7.30 3.15
C ALA A 133 0.73 6.26 3.34
N LEU A 134 0.15 5.79 2.24
CA LEU A 134 -0.51 4.48 2.17
C LEU A 134 0.55 3.43 1.80
N THR A 135 1.05 2.73 2.81
CA THR A 135 2.10 1.72 2.64
C THR A 135 1.52 0.32 2.53
N ILE A 136 1.83 -0.40 1.45
CA ILE A 136 1.54 -1.83 1.32
C ILE A 136 2.87 -2.57 1.31
N GLY A 137 3.14 -3.29 2.40
CA GLY A 137 4.45 -3.91 2.63
C GLY A 137 4.37 -5.25 3.32
N GLY A 138 5.41 -5.53 4.11
CA GLY A 138 5.58 -6.79 4.83
C GLY A 138 6.16 -7.91 3.98
N THR A 139 6.63 -8.96 4.66
CA THR A 139 7.16 -10.16 4.02
C THR A 139 6.08 -10.89 3.25
N ARG A 140 6.34 -11.24 1.99
CA ARG A 140 5.43 -12.02 1.14
C ARG A 140 6.12 -13.31 0.70
N THR A 141 5.35 -14.40 0.72
CA THR A 141 5.81 -15.75 0.35
C THR A 141 5.13 -16.28 -0.91
N ILE A 142 4.15 -15.54 -1.44
CA ILE A 142 3.38 -15.88 -2.65
C ILE A 142 3.19 -14.65 -3.54
N SER A 143 3.02 -14.90 -4.84
CA SER A 143 2.54 -13.91 -5.80
C SER A 143 1.07 -13.58 -5.53
N GLN A 144 0.70 -12.31 -5.59
CA GLN A 144 -0.66 -11.83 -5.30
C GLN A 144 -0.86 -10.38 -5.74
N THR A 145 -2.12 -9.96 -5.83
CA THR A 145 -2.48 -8.56 -6.00
C THR A 145 -2.39 -7.83 -4.66
N LEU A 146 -1.59 -6.75 -4.60
CA LEU A 146 -1.35 -5.97 -3.38
C LEU A 146 -2.37 -4.85 -3.22
N PHE A 147 -2.66 -4.15 -4.31
CA PHE A 147 -3.68 -3.11 -4.42
C PHE A 147 -4.66 -3.55 -5.50
N ALA A 148 -5.94 -3.64 -5.14
CA ALA A 148 -7.01 -4.00 -6.05
C ALA A 148 -8.15 -2.98 -5.97
N GLN A 149 -8.43 -2.30 -7.07
CA GLN A 149 -9.63 -1.48 -7.21
C GLN A 149 -10.51 -2.02 -8.33
N PHE A 150 -11.64 -2.61 -7.97
CA PHE A 150 -12.64 -3.14 -8.90
C PHE A 150 -13.90 -2.28 -8.98
N GLY A 151 -14.01 -1.26 -8.13
CA GLY A 151 -15.13 -0.34 -8.06
C GLY A 151 -14.87 0.79 -7.06
N GLY A 152 -15.89 1.57 -6.77
CA GLY A 152 -15.78 2.71 -5.85
C GLY A 152 -14.91 3.85 -6.39
N THR A 153 -14.71 4.87 -5.55
CA THR A 153 -13.87 6.04 -5.83
C THR A 153 -12.65 6.04 -4.91
N PHE A 154 -11.45 6.15 -5.48
CA PHE A 154 -10.21 6.35 -4.74
C PHE A 154 -9.75 7.80 -4.91
N ASN A 155 -9.47 8.49 -3.79
CA ASN A 155 -8.89 9.84 -3.80
C ASN A 155 -7.56 9.81 -3.04
N HIS A 156 -6.49 10.27 -3.69
CA HIS A 156 -5.12 10.17 -3.18
C HIS A 156 -4.78 11.13 -2.03
N ASN A 157 -5.58 12.19 -1.80
CA ASN A 157 -5.39 13.17 -0.71
C ASN A 157 -3.97 13.77 -0.64
N ASN A 158 -3.33 13.94 -1.80
CA ASN A 158 -1.92 14.35 -1.95
C ASN A 158 -0.91 13.49 -1.16
N GLY A 159 -1.27 12.25 -0.79
CA GLY A 159 -0.39 11.29 -0.13
C GLY A 159 0.27 10.32 -1.10
N SER A 160 1.26 9.58 -0.61
CA SER A 160 2.03 8.63 -1.42
C SER A 160 1.48 7.21 -1.31
N LEU A 161 1.33 6.51 -2.44
CA LEU A 161 1.27 5.05 -2.44
C LEU A 161 2.70 4.50 -2.32
N VAL A 162 2.99 3.72 -1.29
CA VAL A 162 4.31 3.10 -1.08
C VAL A 162 4.19 1.58 -1.14
N VAL A 163 4.70 0.99 -2.22
CA VAL A 163 4.73 -0.46 -2.43
C VAL A 163 6.08 -0.99 -1.97
N THR A 164 6.12 -1.53 -0.75
CA THR A 164 7.37 -2.02 -0.11
C THR A 164 7.30 -3.47 0.40
N PRO A 165 6.78 -4.42 -0.40
CA PRO A 165 6.83 -5.84 -0.04
C PRO A 165 8.29 -6.35 0.04
N TYR A 166 8.49 -7.42 0.82
CA TYR A 166 9.79 -8.09 0.96
C TYR A 166 9.70 -9.56 0.58
N CYS A 167 10.53 -10.01 -0.37
CA CYS A 167 10.60 -11.42 -0.77
C CYS A 167 11.70 -12.15 0.01
N ASN A 168 11.33 -13.20 0.73
CA ASN A 168 12.26 -14.05 1.48
C ASN A 168 12.23 -15.53 1.06
N VAL A 169 11.72 -15.80 -0.14
CA VAL A 169 11.56 -17.15 -0.69
C VAL A 169 12.38 -17.32 -1.97
N GLY A 170 12.65 -18.59 -2.33
CA GLY A 170 13.40 -18.93 -3.54
C GLY A 170 12.68 -18.65 -4.86
N PRO A 171 11.36 -18.82 -4.99
CA PRO A 171 10.63 -18.46 -6.21
C PRO A 171 10.65 -16.94 -6.46
N MET A 172 10.73 -16.55 -7.74
CA MET A 172 10.45 -15.17 -8.14
C MET A 172 8.97 -14.89 -7.95
N LEU A 173 8.64 -13.98 -7.04
CA LEU A 173 7.27 -13.55 -6.79
C LEU A 173 6.88 -12.41 -7.72
N THR A 174 5.61 -12.38 -8.10
CA THR A 174 5.00 -11.27 -8.84
C THR A 174 3.94 -10.63 -7.97
N TRP A 175 4.08 -9.33 -7.72
CA TRP A 175 3.12 -8.54 -6.98
C TRP A 175 2.42 -7.57 -7.92
N THR A 176 1.10 -7.70 -8.01
CA THR A 176 0.29 -6.98 -8.99
C THR A 176 -0.40 -5.79 -8.36
N LEU A 177 -0.43 -4.68 -9.08
CA LEU A 177 -1.30 -3.53 -8.83
C LEU A 177 -2.43 -3.57 -9.88
N ASP A 178 -3.66 -3.73 -9.41
CA ASP A 178 -4.87 -3.87 -10.24
C ASP A 178 -5.75 -2.65 -9.97
N VAL A 179 -5.91 -1.80 -10.98
CA VAL A 179 -6.43 -0.44 -10.85
C VAL A 179 -7.47 -0.16 -11.93
N LEU A 180 -8.47 0.66 -11.60
CA LEU A 180 -9.35 1.21 -12.63
C LEU A 180 -8.65 2.30 -13.43
N PRO A 181 -9.06 2.57 -14.69
CA PRO A 181 -8.56 3.70 -15.48
C PRO A 181 -8.76 5.08 -14.81
N THR A 182 -9.71 5.18 -13.88
CA THR A 182 -9.98 6.40 -13.09
C THR A 182 -9.12 6.52 -11.85
N THR A 183 -8.28 5.52 -11.53
CA THR A 183 -7.42 5.52 -10.36
C THR A 183 -6.21 6.39 -10.63
N VAL A 184 -6.06 7.45 -9.85
CA VAL A 184 -4.90 8.33 -9.90
C VAL A 184 -4.29 8.41 -8.50
N PHE A 185 -2.99 8.18 -8.43
CA PHE A 185 -2.19 8.39 -7.24
C PHE A 185 -1.52 9.77 -7.31
N TYR A 186 -1.16 10.34 -6.16
CA TYR A 186 -0.34 11.54 -6.14
C TYR A 186 1.11 11.14 -6.42
N ASP A 187 1.80 10.62 -5.39
CA ASP A 187 3.10 9.99 -5.55
C ASP A 187 2.96 8.47 -5.55
N VAL A 188 3.83 7.81 -6.29
CA VAL A 188 4.00 6.36 -6.27
C VAL A 188 5.46 6.03 -5.99
N VAL A 189 5.68 5.19 -4.98
CA VAL A 189 7.01 4.71 -4.59
C VAL A 189 7.03 3.19 -4.68
N ILE A 190 7.91 2.66 -5.53
CA ILE A 190 8.13 1.21 -5.65
C ILE A 190 9.46 0.85 -5.00
N LYS A 191 9.40 0.03 -3.95
CA LYS A 191 10.53 -0.44 -3.14
C LYS A 191 10.41 -1.93 -2.84
N ALA A 192 10.28 -2.73 -3.89
CA ALA A 192 10.04 -4.17 -3.80
C ALA A 192 11.36 -4.93 -3.55
N SER A 193 11.77 -4.95 -2.28
CA SER A 193 13.05 -5.53 -1.84
C SER A 193 13.04 -7.05 -1.66
N HIS A 194 14.22 -7.66 -1.53
CA HIS A 194 14.37 -9.10 -1.38
C HIS A 194 15.64 -9.54 -0.66
N GLY A 195 15.59 -10.74 -0.07
CA GLY A 195 16.77 -11.40 0.52
C GLY A 195 17.43 -12.44 -0.40
N TRP A 196 16.69 -12.98 -1.37
CA TRP A 196 17.15 -14.11 -2.21
C TRP A 196 16.90 -13.86 -3.68
N THR A 197 15.62 -13.97 -4.07
CA THR A 197 15.21 -13.87 -5.47
C THR A 197 14.50 -12.55 -5.69
N ARG A 198 15.00 -11.82 -6.69
CA ARG A 198 14.45 -10.53 -7.10
C ARG A 198 12.96 -10.67 -7.48
N PRO A 199 12.05 -9.91 -6.86
CA PRO A 199 10.64 -9.96 -7.13
C PRO A 199 10.28 -9.04 -8.29
N GLN A 200 9.07 -9.20 -8.79
CA GLN A 200 8.50 -8.38 -9.85
C GLN A 200 7.33 -7.57 -9.33
N VAL A 201 7.23 -6.32 -9.78
CA VAL A 201 6.04 -5.48 -9.61
C VAL A 201 5.37 -5.31 -10.97
N ALA A 202 4.16 -5.84 -11.08
CA ALA A 202 3.36 -5.85 -12.29
C ALA A 202 2.12 -4.94 -12.14
N THR A 203 1.52 -4.56 -13.26
CA THR A 203 0.12 -4.13 -13.31
C THR A 203 -0.74 -5.24 -13.89
N ALA A 204 -2.03 -5.25 -13.60
CA ALA A 204 -2.93 -6.19 -14.26
C ALA A 204 -3.03 -5.88 -15.78
N PRO A 205 -3.41 -6.85 -16.62
CA PRO A 205 -3.42 -6.64 -18.07
C PRO A 205 -4.33 -5.48 -18.49
N GLY A 206 -3.74 -4.47 -19.16
CA GLY A 206 -4.46 -3.28 -19.61
C GLY A 206 -4.42 -2.11 -18.62
N ASP A 207 -3.91 -2.33 -17.41
CA ASP A 207 -3.88 -1.32 -16.36
C ASP A 207 -2.58 -0.51 -16.39
N VAL A 208 -2.72 0.77 -16.05
CA VAL A 208 -1.62 1.71 -15.86
C VAL A 208 -1.73 2.33 -14.47
N VAL A 209 -0.67 2.21 -13.67
CA VAL A 209 -0.57 2.94 -12.39
C VAL A 209 -0.15 4.37 -12.68
N ASN A 210 -1.10 5.30 -12.54
CA ASN A 210 -0.89 6.72 -12.85
C ASN A 210 -0.49 7.51 -11.60
N ALA A 211 0.77 7.98 -11.55
CA ALA A 211 1.26 8.94 -10.57
C ALA A 211 1.14 10.35 -11.14
N SER A 212 0.18 11.14 -10.64
CA SER A 212 -0.03 12.52 -11.09
C SER A 212 1.07 13.49 -10.66
N HIS A 213 1.83 13.12 -9.63
CA HIS A 213 3.02 13.82 -9.15
C HIS A 213 4.25 12.94 -9.40
N ASP A 214 4.98 12.51 -8.36
CA ASP A 214 6.27 11.85 -8.55
C ASP A 214 6.14 10.33 -8.63
N LEU A 215 6.96 9.71 -9.48
CA LEU A 215 7.19 8.28 -9.49
C LEU A 215 8.62 7.99 -9.05
N ARG A 216 8.78 7.18 -8.02
CA ARG A 216 10.07 6.81 -7.45
C ARG A 216 10.28 5.31 -7.53
N HIS A 217 11.20 4.90 -8.39
CA HIS A 217 11.65 3.51 -8.49
C HIS A 217 12.89 3.33 -7.61
N ILE A 218 12.67 2.82 -6.40
CA ILE A 218 13.71 2.65 -5.38
C ILE A 218 14.39 1.28 -5.48
N ASP A 219 13.59 0.23 -5.69
CA ASP A 219 14.01 -1.19 -5.67
C ASP A 219 12.96 -2.06 -6.38
N GLY A 220 13.38 -3.23 -6.86
CA GLY A 220 12.55 -4.25 -7.50
C GLY A 220 12.56 -4.22 -9.03
N TYR A 221 11.97 -5.24 -9.65
CA TYR A 221 11.91 -5.39 -11.11
C TYR A 221 10.52 -5.01 -11.65
N LEU A 222 10.42 -3.94 -12.43
CA LEU A 222 9.12 -3.46 -12.95
C LEU A 222 8.71 -4.20 -14.24
N THR A 223 7.63 -4.97 -14.19
CA THR A 223 7.01 -5.57 -15.38
C THR A 223 5.69 -4.91 -15.77
N GLY A 224 5.15 -4.06 -14.90
CA GLY A 224 3.90 -3.33 -15.11
C GLY A 224 4.04 -2.05 -15.93
N GLN A 225 2.89 -1.40 -16.15
CA GLN A 225 2.78 -0.12 -16.83
C GLN A 225 2.52 1.01 -15.82
N PHE A 226 3.27 2.08 -15.95
CA PHE A 226 3.23 3.23 -15.05
C PHE A 226 3.19 4.51 -15.88
N ALA A 227 2.55 5.55 -15.34
CA ALA A 227 2.62 6.91 -15.88
C ALA A 227 3.07 7.88 -14.78
N VAL A 228 3.78 8.93 -15.16
CA VAL A 228 4.29 9.96 -14.25
C VAL A 228 4.02 11.36 -14.78
N GLY A 229 3.33 12.16 -13.98
CA GLY A 229 2.92 13.53 -14.30
C GLY A 229 3.90 14.62 -13.84
N ASN A 230 4.77 14.33 -12.87
CA ASN A 230 5.84 15.23 -12.40
C ASN A 230 7.22 14.56 -12.51
N ASP A 231 7.96 14.30 -11.44
CA ASP A 231 9.36 13.89 -11.56
C ASP A 231 9.54 12.38 -11.46
N LEU A 232 10.57 11.86 -12.16
CA LEU A 232 10.99 10.46 -12.08
C LEU A 232 12.30 10.34 -11.27
N GLU A 233 12.26 9.59 -10.17
CA GLU A 233 13.47 9.20 -9.43
C GLU A 233 13.77 7.71 -9.63
N VAL A 234 15.01 7.40 -10.00
CA VAL A 234 15.55 6.03 -10.03
C VAL A 234 16.68 5.92 -9.01
N SER A 235 16.45 5.23 -7.90
CA SER A 235 17.45 5.11 -6.84
C SER A 235 18.41 3.93 -7.06
N ALA A 236 19.47 3.86 -6.24
CA ALA A 236 20.62 2.97 -6.43
C ALA A 236 20.30 1.46 -6.44
N ASN A 237 19.15 1.04 -5.90
CA ASN A 237 18.75 -0.37 -5.86
C ASN A 237 17.69 -0.73 -6.92
N ALA A 238 17.33 0.19 -7.83
CA ALA A 238 16.38 -0.12 -8.89
C ALA A 238 16.94 -1.19 -9.85
N ASP A 239 16.16 -2.24 -10.10
CA ASP A 239 16.64 -3.44 -10.81
C ASP A 239 16.26 -3.50 -12.30
N GLY A 240 15.67 -2.44 -12.84
CA GLY A 240 15.18 -2.37 -14.20
C GLY A 240 13.79 -2.97 -14.36
N GLY A 241 13.54 -3.59 -15.50
CA GLY A 241 12.22 -4.15 -15.80
C GLY A 241 11.94 -4.32 -17.29
N THR A 242 10.92 -5.10 -17.62
CA THR A 242 10.36 -5.18 -18.99
C THR A 242 9.11 -4.31 -19.15
N GLY A 243 8.64 -3.68 -18.08
CA GLY A 243 7.50 -2.78 -18.08
C GLY A 243 7.78 -1.44 -18.74
N LEU A 244 6.85 -0.51 -18.58
CA LEU A 244 6.90 0.84 -19.15
C LEU A 244 6.61 1.89 -18.08
N ILE A 245 7.40 2.96 -18.07
CA ILE A 245 7.05 4.24 -17.47
C ILE A 245 6.83 5.24 -18.61
N THR A 246 5.61 5.77 -18.72
CA THR A 246 5.27 6.86 -19.63
C THR A 246 5.38 8.19 -18.89
N VAL A 247 6.11 9.14 -19.46
CA VAL A 247 6.28 10.50 -18.98
C VAL A 247 5.32 11.38 -19.80
N ASP A 248 4.20 11.80 -19.20
CA ASP A 248 3.06 12.41 -19.90
C ASP A 248 2.55 13.71 -19.26
N GLY A 249 3.27 14.24 -18.27
CA GLY A 249 2.93 15.50 -17.61
C GLY A 249 2.94 16.71 -18.55
N ILE A 250 2.11 17.71 -18.23
CA ILE A 250 1.95 18.94 -19.04
C ILE A 250 3.06 19.98 -18.82
N GLY A 251 3.75 19.92 -17.67
CA GLY A 251 4.83 20.84 -17.30
C GLY A 251 6.21 20.34 -17.73
N ALA A 252 7.24 21.12 -17.41
CA ALA A 252 8.59 20.59 -17.39
C ALA A 252 8.66 19.51 -16.29
N GLN A 253 9.16 18.34 -16.66
CA GLN A 253 9.40 17.23 -15.75
C GLN A 253 10.91 17.01 -15.68
N THR A 254 11.39 16.56 -14.54
CA THR A 254 12.78 16.21 -14.35
C THR A 254 12.94 14.73 -14.07
N TYR A 255 14.15 14.24 -14.30
CA TYR A 255 14.53 12.91 -13.82
C TYR A 255 15.84 12.96 -13.05
N SER A 256 15.97 11.99 -12.16
CA SER A 256 17.24 11.67 -11.50
C SER A 256 17.49 10.19 -11.52
N VAL A 257 18.76 9.83 -11.70
CA VAL A 257 19.25 8.46 -11.58
C VAL A 257 20.41 8.49 -10.61
N ALA A 258 20.34 7.67 -9.57
CA ALA A 258 21.42 7.56 -8.60
C ALA A 258 22.71 7.06 -9.26
N ALA A 259 23.85 7.52 -8.75
CA ALA A 259 25.16 7.10 -9.25
C ALA A 259 25.35 5.57 -9.12
N GLY A 260 26.18 5.01 -10.01
CA GLY A 260 26.50 3.58 -10.05
C GLY A 260 25.91 2.94 -11.30
N SER A 261 25.15 1.86 -11.13
CA SER A 261 24.50 1.20 -12.27
C SER A 261 23.04 0.77 -11.99
N PRO A 262 22.22 1.54 -11.25
CA PRO A 262 20.80 1.24 -11.15
C PRO A 262 20.17 1.34 -12.52
N ARG A 263 19.05 0.66 -12.73
CA ARG A 263 18.26 0.85 -13.96
C ARG A 263 16.79 0.88 -13.63
N THR A 264 15.99 1.59 -14.42
CA THR A 264 14.54 1.39 -14.45
C THR A 264 14.12 0.61 -15.69
N CYS A 265 12.82 0.32 -15.83
CA CYS A 265 12.26 -0.34 -17.01
C CYS A 265 12.33 0.57 -18.25
N ARG A 266 11.53 0.30 -19.29
CA ARG A 266 11.46 1.20 -20.44
C ARG A 266 10.90 2.54 -20.00
N VAL A 267 11.50 3.63 -20.47
CA VAL A 267 10.93 4.98 -20.33
C VAL A 267 10.51 5.49 -21.70
N GLU A 268 9.28 5.99 -21.78
CA GLU A 268 8.73 6.65 -22.94
C GLU A 268 8.38 8.09 -22.60
N VAL A 269 8.87 9.04 -23.39
CA VAL A 269 8.49 10.45 -23.29
C VAL A 269 7.41 10.70 -24.32
N ASP A 270 6.18 10.89 -23.84
CA ASP A 270 5.00 11.19 -24.65
C ASP A 270 4.31 12.42 -24.06
N LYS A 271 5.04 13.53 -24.07
CA LYS A 271 4.60 14.76 -23.42
C LYS A 271 3.81 15.63 -24.40
N PRO A 272 2.63 16.13 -24.02
CA PRO A 272 1.91 17.11 -24.83
C PRO A 272 2.60 18.48 -24.85
N SER A 273 3.38 18.80 -23.80
CA SER A 273 4.16 20.03 -23.66
C SER A 273 5.24 19.88 -22.59
N GLY A 274 6.19 20.83 -22.57
CA GLY A 274 7.30 20.84 -21.62
C GLY A 274 8.43 19.89 -22.03
N SER A 275 9.48 19.87 -21.21
CA SER A 275 10.68 19.06 -21.43
C SER A 275 10.85 18.01 -20.33
N PHE A 276 11.59 16.96 -20.64
CA PHE A 276 12.08 15.96 -19.69
C PHE A 276 13.60 16.09 -19.56
N ILE A 277 14.06 16.63 -18.44
CA ILE A 277 15.46 17.07 -18.26
C ILE A 277 16.11 16.46 -17.01
N PRO A 278 17.43 16.24 -17.00
CA PRO A 278 18.10 15.74 -15.81
C PRO A 278 18.09 16.82 -14.72
N THR A 279 17.88 16.40 -13.47
CA THR A 279 18.18 17.26 -12.31
C THR A 279 19.68 17.53 -12.23
N MET A 280 20.05 18.63 -11.56
CA MET A 280 21.46 18.98 -11.37
C MET A 280 22.22 17.83 -10.68
N GLY A 281 23.31 17.38 -11.29
CA GLY A 281 24.14 16.28 -10.78
C GLY A 281 23.77 14.90 -11.31
N THR A 282 22.68 14.76 -12.05
CA THR A 282 22.37 13.51 -12.76
C THR A 282 23.32 13.36 -13.95
N THR A 283 24.19 12.36 -13.89
CA THR A 283 25.17 12.06 -14.94
C THR A 283 24.67 11.03 -15.94
N ASP A 284 23.81 10.11 -15.51
CA ASP A 284 23.43 8.96 -16.32
C ASP A 284 21.91 8.83 -16.43
N PHE A 285 21.43 8.22 -17.51
CA PHE A 285 20.03 7.89 -17.76
C PHE A 285 19.89 6.40 -18.08
N LEU A 286 20.02 5.60 -17.04
CA LEU A 286 20.07 4.14 -17.14
C LEU A 286 18.68 3.52 -17.19
N VAL A 287 18.20 3.24 -18.41
CA VAL A 287 16.90 2.62 -18.68
C VAL A 287 17.05 1.34 -19.52
N GLN A 288 16.10 0.42 -19.42
CA GLN A 288 16.13 -0.82 -20.23
C GLN A 288 15.83 -0.56 -21.71
N ALA A 289 15.04 0.47 -21.99
CA ALA A 289 14.80 0.99 -23.33
C ALA A 289 14.30 2.44 -23.21
N PHE A 290 14.55 3.23 -24.25
CA PHE A 290 14.06 4.60 -24.34
C PHE A 290 13.24 4.79 -25.61
N SER A 291 12.21 5.63 -25.53
CA SER A 291 11.49 6.11 -26.71
C SER A 291 11.05 7.56 -26.49
N LEU A 292 11.23 8.39 -27.52
CA LEU A 292 10.70 9.74 -27.57
C LEU A 292 9.57 9.76 -28.60
N VAL A 293 8.34 9.81 -28.12
CA VAL A 293 7.12 9.84 -28.95
C VAL A 293 6.71 11.29 -29.19
N ALA A 294 6.65 12.10 -28.13
CA ALA A 294 6.32 13.53 -28.19
C ALA A 294 7.01 14.32 -27.06
N GLY A 295 7.28 15.60 -27.32
CA GLY A 295 7.96 16.51 -26.39
C GLY A 295 9.47 16.57 -26.57
N ASP A 296 10.15 17.19 -25.61
CA ASP A 296 11.61 17.36 -25.62
C ASP A 296 12.27 16.51 -24.53
N PHE A 297 13.37 15.83 -24.88
CA PHE A 297 14.24 15.13 -23.94
C PHE A 297 15.63 15.75 -23.96
N THR A 298 16.19 16.02 -22.78
CA THR A 298 17.59 16.36 -22.63
C THR A 298 18.30 15.17 -21.98
N ALA A 299 19.31 14.63 -22.67
CA ALA A 299 20.19 13.60 -22.10
C ALA A 299 21.09 14.20 -21.01
N PRO A 300 21.55 13.41 -20.02
CA PRO A 300 22.52 13.88 -19.05
C PRO A 300 23.91 13.97 -19.68
N SER A 301 24.90 14.44 -18.91
CA SER A 301 26.25 14.66 -19.45
C SER A 301 27.09 13.38 -19.62
N GLY A 302 26.67 12.28 -19.01
CA GLY A 302 27.30 10.96 -19.03
C GLY A 302 26.52 9.98 -19.90
N ASP A 303 26.24 8.79 -19.36
CA ASP A 303 25.72 7.62 -20.11
C ASP A 303 24.19 7.58 -20.25
#